data_AF-A0A7Y4UJ41-F1
#
_entry.id   AF-A0A7Y4UJ41-F1
#
_cell.length_a   1.000
_cell.length_b   1.000
_cell.length_c   1.000
_cell.angle_alpha   90.00
_cell.angle_beta   90.00
_cell.angle_gamma   90.00
#
_symmetry.space_group_name_H-M   'P 1'
#
loop_
_entity.id
_entity.type
_entity.pdbx_description
1 polymer ?
#
loop_
_entity_poly.entity_id
_entity_poly.type
_entity_poly.pdbx_seq_one_letter_code
_entity_poly.pdbx_strand_id
1 'polypeptide(L)'
;MAGFKSILKSGGTNPQMRTLFAQSLYLSGDYAAASKEITAINADAERAGGVPAENMLQLQASCQNKAKDYAGYIATQERLIKHYPKMEYWAEMVSRVQSKPGFSDRLLLDIYRLRYAIGSLVEANAYQEYAQLALQDGFPAEAKKIVNEGFDKKLLGAGANASRHNRLRDLANRQAGEDLTALNKKARASDANTQVNDGYDFVTHGEVEKGINIMEKAIAKGGLKRPEDANLHLGMAYLQAGNKAKAAQALKTLLNSANGVGDVAKLWMLQGGLE
;
A
#
# COMPACT_ATOMS: atom_id res chain seq x y z
N MET A 1 -33.35 12.05 -23.55
CA MET A 1 -33.51 10.74 -22.87
C MET A 1 -34.35 9.72 -23.66
N ALA A 2 -35.51 10.07 -24.27
CA ALA A 2 -36.38 9.10 -24.95
C ALA A 2 -35.79 8.46 -26.23
N GLY A 3 -35.03 9.23 -27.04
CA GLY A 3 -34.41 8.72 -28.27
C GLY A 3 -33.34 7.65 -28.06
N PHE A 4 -32.53 7.76 -26.99
CA PHE A 4 -31.43 6.82 -26.73
C PHE A 4 -31.91 5.43 -26.26
N LYS A 5 -33.00 5.38 -25.49
CA LYS A 5 -33.66 4.11 -25.10
C LYS A 5 -34.21 3.32 -26.30
N SER A 6 -34.61 4.01 -27.37
CA SER A 6 -35.08 3.36 -28.61
C SER A 6 -33.93 2.75 -29.41
N ILE A 7 -32.76 3.40 -29.42
CA ILE A 7 -31.55 2.90 -30.10
C ILE A 7 -30.94 1.68 -29.39
N LEU A 8 -31.00 1.63 -28.06
CA LEU A 8 -30.62 0.43 -27.29
C LEU A 8 -31.51 -0.78 -27.59
N LYS A 9 -32.77 -0.61 -28.04
CA LYS A 9 -33.62 -1.73 -28.44
C LYS A 9 -33.27 -2.32 -29.82
N SER A 10 -32.50 -1.60 -30.65
CA SER A 10 -32.09 -2.03 -31.99
C SER A 10 -30.59 -2.31 -32.12
N GLY A 11 -29.75 -1.80 -31.22
CA GLY A 11 -28.29 -2.02 -31.17
C GLY A 11 -27.74 -2.33 -29.77
N GLY A 12 -28.56 -2.88 -28.87
CA GLY A 12 -28.32 -2.98 -27.42
C GLY A 12 -27.09 -3.75 -26.94
N THR A 13 -26.40 -4.46 -27.84
CA THR A 13 -25.16 -5.20 -27.54
C THR A 13 -23.92 -4.55 -28.16
N ASN A 14 -24.07 -3.49 -28.97
CA ASN A 14 -22.92 -2.83 -29.58
C ASN A 14 -22.09 -2.09 -28.50
N PRO A 15 -20.81 -2.47 -28.27
CA PRO A 15 -19.99 -1.87 -27.21
C PRO A 15 -19.84 -0.35 -27.33
N GLN A 16 -19.70 0.18 -28.55
CA GLN A 16 -19.52 1.62 -28.79
C GLN A 16 -20.78 2.40 -28.42
N MET A 17 -21.96 1.86 -28.72
CA MET A 17 -23.24 2.50 -28.38
C MET A 17 -23.48 2.55 -26.88
N ARG A 18 -23.06 1.49 -26.15
CA ARG A 18 -23.12 1.47 -24.68
C ARG A 18 -22.16 2.47 -24.04
N THR A 19 -20.94 2.60 -24.57
CA THR A 19 -20.00 3.64 -24.13
C THR A 19 -20.56 5.05 -24.33
N LEU A 20 -21.12 5.35 -25.51
CA LEU A 20 -21.75 6.65 -25.76
C LEU A 20 -22.95 6.90 -24.85
N PHE A 21 -23.74 5.87 -24.56
CA PHE A 21 -24.87 5.98 -23.63
C PHE A 21 -24.39 6.36 -22.23
N ALA A 22 -23.41 5.64 -21.69
CA ALA A 22 -22.80 5.92 -20.39
C ALA A 22 -22.23 7.34 -20.31
N GLN A 23 -21.53 7.80 -21.35
CA GLN A 23 -21.00 9.16 -21.43
C GLN A 23 -22.12 10.21 -21.46
N SER A 24 -23.21 9.94 -22.18
CA SER A 24 -24.38 10.84 -22.19
C SER A 24 -25.03 10.96 -20.80
N LEU A 25 -25.13 9.84 -20.07
CA LEU A 25 -25.64 9.83 -18.70
C LEU A 25 -24.75 10.68 -17.78
N TYR A 26 -23.42 10.50 -17.87
CA TYR A 26 -22.44 11.30 -17.14
C TYR A 26 -22.59 12.80 -17.42
N LEU A 27 -22.64 13.20 -18.69
CA LEU A 27 -22.78 14.60 -19.10
C LEU A 27 -24.13 15.21 -18.67
N SER A 28 -25.19 14.38 -18.56
CA SER A 28 -26.49 14.80 -18.05
C SER A 28 -26.58 14.87 -16.52
N GLY A 29 -25.51 14.49 -15.81
CA GLY A 29 -25.45 14.47 -14.34
C GLY A 29 -26.05 13.22 -13.68
N ASP A 30 -26.51 12.23 -14.46
CA ASP A 30 -27.01 10.96 -13.94
C ASP A 30 -25.85 9.98 -13.69
N TYR A 31 -25.01 10.33 -12.71
CA TYR A 31 -23.79 9.60 -12.38
C TYR A 31 -24.07 8.18 -11.87
N ALA A 32 -25.18 7.96 -11.17
CA ALA A 32 -25.56 6.64 -10.68
C ALA A 32 -25.93 5.71 -11.84
N ALA A 33 -26.75 6.17 -12.79
CA ALA A 33 -27.06 5.38 -13.97
C ALA A 33 -25.83 5.16 -14.86
N ALA A 34 -24.99 6.20 -15.03
CA ALA A 34 -23.73 6.07 -15.76
C ALA A 34 -22.82 5.00 -15.15
N SER A 35 -22.60 5.03 -13.84
CA SER A 35 -21.79 4.04 -13.12
C SER A 35 -22.33 2.61 -13.30
N LYS A 36 -23.66 2.43 -13.23
CA LYS A 36 -24.31 1.14 -13.45
C LYS A 36 -24.08 0.61 -14.87
N GLU A 37 -24.22 1.47 -15.87
CA GLU A 37 -23.97 1.11 -17.27
C GLU A 37 -22.51 0.70 -17.48
N ILE A 38 -21.57 1.49 -16.96
CA ILE A 38 -20.13 1.22 -17.05
C ILE A 38 -19.76 -0.08 -16.34
N THR A 39 -20.37 -0.38 -15.19
CA THR A 39 -20.17 -1.65 -14.48
C THR A 39 -20.51 -2.84 -15.38
N ALA A 40 -21.63 -2.75 -16.11
CA ALA A 40 -22.02 -3.80 -17.06
C ALA A 40 -21.09 -3.87 -18.29
N ILE A 41 -20.57 -2.74 -18.79
CA ILE A 41 -19.55 -2.73 -19.86
C ILE A 41 -18.27 -3.44 -19.40
N ASN A 42 -17.80 -3.12 -18.19
CA ASN A 42 -16.59 -3.70 -17.62
C ASN A 42 -16.76 -5.21 -17.37
N ALA A 43 -17.92 -5.65 -16.87
CA ALA A 43 -18.23 -7.06 -16.67
C ALA A 43 -18.32 -7.85 -17.99
N ASP A 44 -18.80 -7.24 -19.08
CA ASP A 44 -18.79 -7.85 -20.41
C ASP A 44 -17.36 -8.05 -20.93
N ALA A 45 -16.49 -7.04 -20.74
CA ALA A 45 -15.08 -7.13 -21.12
C ALA A 45 -14.36 -8.26 -20.38
N GLU A 46 -14.60 -8.39 -19.07
CA GLU A 46 -14.05 -9.46 -18.23
C GLU A 46 -14.56 -10.84 -18.65
N ARG A 47 -15.85 -10.98 -18.95
CA ARG A 47 -16.43 -12.23 -19.46
C ARG A 47 -15.88 -12.64 -20.83
N ALA A 48 -15.44 -11.67 -21.62
CA ALA A 48 -14.75 -11.91 -22.89
C ALA A 48 -13.25 -12.24 -22.70
N GLY A 49 -12.75 -12.37 -21.47
CA GLY A 49 -11.34 -12.63 -21.14
C GLY A 49 -10.44 -11.40 -21.24
N GLY A 50 -11.01 -10.21 -21.43
CA GLY A 50 -10.31 -8.94 -21.49
C GLY A 50 -10.17 -8.26 -20.14
N VAL A 51 -9.35 -7.21 -20.10
CA VAL A 51 -9.25 -6.29 -18.96
C VAL A 51 -10.16 -5.09 -19.23
N PRO A 52 -10.94 -4.60 -18.24
CA PRO A 52 -11.73 -3.39 -18.40
C PRO A 52 -10.86 -2.21 -18.81
N ALA A 53 -11.26 -1.48 -19.85
CA ALA A 53 -10.46 -0.36 -20.35
C ALA A 53 -10.24 0.71 -19.27
N GLU A 54 -9.01 1.22 -19.17
CA GLU A 54 -8.61 2.18 -18.14
C GLU A 54 -9.52 3.42 -18.09
N ASN A 55 -9.84 3.99 -19.25
CA ASN A 55 -10.73 5.15 -19.36
C ASN A 55 -12.16 4.87 -18.84
N MET A 56 -12.65 3.63 -18.97
CA MET A 56 -13.95 3.22 -18.43
C MET A 56 -13.89 3.08 -16.91
N LEU A 57 -12.81 2.54 -16.35
CA LEU A 57 -12.58 2.51 -14.91
C LEU A 57 -12.44 3.92 -14.33
N GLN A 58 -11.70 4.81 -15.00
CA GLN A 58 -11.60 6.23 -14.61
C GLN A 58 -12.97 6.93 -14.63
N LEU A 59 -13.77 6.71 -15.67
CA LEU A 59 -15.12 7.26 -15.76
C LEU A 59 -16.02 6.69 -14.65
N GLN A 60 -15.93 5.38 -14.38
CA GLN A 60 -16.65 4.74 -13.28
C GLN A 60 -16.29 5.38 -11.93
N ALA A 61 -15.00 5.57 -11.65
CA ALA A 61 -14.53 6.22 -10.42
C ALA A 61 -15.06 7.67 -10.32
N SER A 62 -15.03 8.43 -11.42
CA SER A 62 -15.60 9.79 -11.46
C SER A 62 -17.10 9.80 -11.15
N CYS A 63 -17.87 8.89 -11.76
CA CYS A 63 -19.30 8.73 -11.50
C CYS A 63 -19.56 8.41 -10.02
N GLN A 64 -18.85 7.42 -9.47
CA GLN A 64 -19.01 6.97 -8.09
C GLN A 64 -18.69 8.08 -7.10
N ASN A 65 -17.59 8.81 -7.31
CA ASN A 65 -17.24 9.94 -6.45
C ASN A 65 -18.32 11.05 -6.49
N LYS A 66 -18.80 11.42 -7.67
CA LYS A 66 -19.86 12.43 -7.83
C LYS A 66 -21.22 11.97 -7.28
N ALA A 67 -21.50 10.68 -7.34
CA ALA A 67 -22.66 10.04 -6.72
C ALA A 67 -22.48 9.79 -5.21
N LYS A 68 -21.32 10.12 -4.64
CA LYS A 68 -20.95 9.85 -3.23
C LYS A 68 -20.93 8.35 -2.87
N ASP A 69 -20.79 7.47 -3.85
CA ASP A 69 -20.55 6.05 -3.68
C ASP A 69 -19.06 5.80 -3.39
N TYR A 70 -18.62 6.10 -2.17
CA TYR A 70 -17.21 5.97 -1.80
C TYR A 70 -16.73 4.51 -1.74
N ALA A 71 -17.61 3.57 -1.42
CA ALA A 71 -17.26 2.15 -1.41
C ALA A 71 -17.00 1.65 -2.83
N GLY A 72 -17.88 1.99 -3.78
CA GLY A 72 -17.67 1.71 -5.20
C GLY A 72 -16.44 2.40 -5.75
N TYR A 73 -16.21 3.67 -5.40
CA TYR A 73 -15.02 4.41 -5.81
C TYR A 73 -13.73 3.68 -5.42
N ILE A 74 -13.63 3.22 -4.18
CA ILE A 74 -12.45 2.49 -3.68
C ILE A 74 -12.27 1.17 -4.41
N ALA A 75 -13.34 0.39 -4.61
CA ALA A 75 -13.26 -0.86 -5.37
C ALA A 75 -12.79 -0.62 -6.83
N THR A 76 -13.20 0.49 -7.45
CA THR A 76 -12.74 0.86 -8.79
C THR A 76 -11.28 1.30 -8.80
N GLN A 77 -10.82 2.07 -7.80
CA GLN A 77 -9.41 2.45 -7.65
C GLN A 77 -8.50 1.23 -7.45
N GLU A 78 -8.96 0.23 -6.71
CA GLU A 78 -8.26 -1.05 -6.55
C GLU A 78 -8.09 -1.80 -7.88
N ARG A 79 -9.13 -1.77 -8.72
CA ARG A 79 -9.07 -2.33 -10.09
C ARG A 79 -8.13 -1.52 -10.98
N LEU A 80 -8.14 -0.19 -10.88
CA LEU A 80 -7.18 0.67 -11.58
C LEU A 80 -5.75 0.30 -11.20
N ILE A 81 -5.43 0.19 -9.91
CA ILE A 81 -4.11 -0.25 -9.45
C ILE A 81 -3.76 -1.65 -9.97
N LYS A 82 -4.70 -2.61 -9.87
CA LYS A 82 -4.47 -4.01 -10.27
C LYS A 82 -4.14 -4.15 -11.76
N HIS A 83 -4.84 -3.41 -12.61
CA HIS A 83 -4.76 -3.57 -14.07
C HIS A 83 -3.84 -2.54 -14.74
N TYR A 84 -3.70 -1.37 -14.12
CA TYR A 84 -2.99 -0.20 -14.62
C TYR A 84 -2.23 0.46 -13.47
N PRO A 85 -1.12 -0.12 -12.96
CA PRO A 85 -0.45 0.32 -11.73
C PRO A 85 0.33 1.64 -11.88
N LYS A 86 -0.33 2.69 -12.36
CA LYS A 86 0.21 4.04 -12.46
C LYS A 86 0.31 4.67 -11.09
N MET A 87 1.33 5.51 -10.93
CA MET A 87 1.65 6.13 -9.65
C MET A 87 0.52 7.04 -9.14
N GLU A 88 -0.27 7.64 -10.04
CA GLU A 88 -1.40 8.50 -9.67
C GLU A 88 -2.50 7.75 -8.89
N TYR A 89 -2.80 6.48 -9.23
CA TYR A 89 -3.81 5.69 -8.52
C TYR A 89 -3.30 5.26 -7.14
N TRP A 90 -2.02 4.91 -7.05
CA TRP A 90 -1.37 4.66 -5.78
C TRP A 90 -1.36 5.90 -4.87
N ALA A 91 -1.00 7.07 -5.41
CA ALA A 91 -0.96 8.31 -4.66
C ALA A 91 -2.33 8.69 -4.09
N GLU A 92 -3.39 8.56 -4.90
CA GLU A 92 -4.78 8.77 -4.46
C GLU A 92 -5.15 7.82 -3.31
N MET A 93 -4.90 6.52 -3.47
CA MET A 93 -5.24 5.51 -2.46
C MET A 93 -4.48 5.71 -1.15
N VAL A 94 -3.16 5.98 -1.22
CA VAL A 94 -2.33 6.27 -0.04
C VAL A 94 -2.80 7.54 0.67
N SER A 95 -3.02 8.62 -0.09
CA SER A 95 -3.51 9.90 0.47
C SER A 95 -4.84 9.72 1.19
N ARG A 96 -5.76 8.96 0.59
CA ARG A 96 -7.07 8.69 1.17
C ARG A 96 -6.96 7.92 2.48
N VAL A 97 -6.13 6.87 2.53
CA VAL A 97 -5.89 6.09 3.76
C VAL A 97 -5.35 6.98 4.87
N GLN A 98 -4.34 7.82 4.58
CA GLN A 98 -3.75 8.72 5.57
C GLN A 98 -4.70 9.83 6.04
N SER A 99 -5.58 10.31 5.16
CA SER A 99 -6.58 11.34 5.48
C SER A 99 -7.81 10.82 6.26
N LYS A 100 -7.97 9.49 6.35
CA LYS A 100 -9.14 8.87 6.97
C LYS A 100 -9.18 9.19 8.47
N PRO A 101 -10.31 9.68 9.01
CA PRO A 101 -10.43 9.92 10.44
C PRO A 101 -10.10 8.66 11.26
N GLY A 102 -9.22 8.81 12.25
CA GLY A 102 -8.74 7.72 13.09
C GLY A 102 -7.53 6.97 12.54
N PHE A 103 -6.95 7.35 11.39
CA PHE A 103 -5.64 6.85 10.98
C PHE A 103 -4.59 7.17 12.05
N SER A 104 -3.78 6.18 12.43
CA SER A 104 -2.79 6.33 13.50
C SER A 104 -1.41 6.67 12.94
N ASP A 105 -0.78 7.73 13.46
CA ASP A 105 0.56 8.17 13.05
C ASP A 105 1.65 7.09 13.18
N ARG A 106 1.44 6.09 14.03
CA ARG A 106 2.36 4.96 14.16
C ARG A 106 2.50 4.14 12.88
N LEU A 107 1.51 4.20 11.98
CA LEU A 107 1.52 3.48 10.71
C LEU A 107 2.21 4.28 9.59
N LEU A 108 2.72 5.48 9.89
CA LEU A 108 3.41 6.31 8.89
C LEU A 108 4.65 5.60 8.33
N LEU A 109 5.41 4.89 9.17
CA LEU A 109 6.54 4.08 8.70
C LEU A 109 6.10 3.01 7.71
N ASP A 110 4.97 2.34 7.95
CA ASP A 110 4.41 1.33 7.04
C ASP A 110 3.93 1.92 5.72
N ILE A 111 3.41 3.15 5.74
CA ILE A 111 3.13 3.91 4.51
C ILE A 111 4.41 4.22 3.76
N TYR A 112 5.50 4.62 4.43
CA TYR A 112 6.77 4.86 3.76
C TYR A 112 7.40 3.58 3.18
N ARG A 113 7.28 2.45 3.88
CA ARG A 113 7.64 1.12 3.38
C ARG A 113 6.85 0.76 2.12
N LEU A 114 5.54 1.00 2.12
CA LEU A 114 4.70 0.77 0.95
C LEU A 114 5.14 1.68 -0.20
N ARG A 115 5.33 2.97 0.05
CA ARG A 115 5.78 3.97 -0.93
C ARG A 115 7.12 3.57 -1.55
N TYR A 116 8.05 3.06 -0.75
CA TYR A 116 9.30 2.49 -1.22
C TYR A 116 9.07 1.27 -2.13
N ALA A 117 8.24 0.32 -1.69
CA ALA A 117 7.94 -0.90 -2.44
C ALA A 117 7.28 -0.66 -3.80
N ILE A 118 6.47 0.40 -3.93
CA ILE A 118 5.85 0.81 -5.21
C ILE A 118 6.73 1.79 -6.01
N GLY A 119 7.89 2.21 -5.49
CA GLY A 119 8.81 3.13 -6.19
C GLY A 119 8.36 4.61 -6.19
N SER A 120 7.59 5.06 -5.20
CA SER A 120 7.06 6.44 -5.12
C SER A 120 7.92 7.41 -4.29
N LEU A 121 9.06 6.95 -3.78
CA LEU A 121 10.03 7.83 -3.10
C LEU A 121 10.92 8.51 -4.13
N VAL A 122 10.58 9.75 -4.48
CA VAL A 122 11.28 10.52 -5.53
C VAL A 122 11.94 11.80 -5.02
N GLU A 123 11.61 12.28 -3.83
CA GLU A 123 12.11 13.54 -3.28
C GLU A 123 13.00 13.34 -2.05
N ALA A 124 13.95 14.25 -1.86
CA ALA A 124 14.87 14.27 -0.72
C ALA A 124 14.15 14.17 0.64
N ASN A 125 13.05 14.93 0.82
CA ASN A 125 12.29 14.94 2.06
C ASN A 125 11.69 13.56 2.38
N ALA A 126 11.24 12.82 1.36
CA ALA A 126 10.65 11.50 1.56
C ALA A 126 11.68 10.46 2.04
N TYR A 127 12.91 10.53 1.52
CA TYR A 127 14.02 9.70 1.99
C TYR A 127 14.45 10.06 3.41
N GLN A 128 14.52 11.36 3.73
CA GLN A 128 14.86 11.84 5.06
C GLN A 128 13.83 11.39 6.10
N GLU A 129 12.55 11.63 5.83
CA GLU A 129 11.45 11.31 6.75
C GLU A 129 11.36 9.79 6.99
N TYR A 130 11.47 8.99 5.94
CA TYR A 130 11.46 7.53 6.08
C TYR A 130 12.62 7.05 6.98
N ALA A 131 13.85 7.50 6.71
CA ALA A 131 14.98 7.11 7.55
C ALA A 131 14.83 7.58 9.01
N GLN A 132 14.23 8.76 9.25
CA GLN A 132 13.97 9.26 10.60
C GLN A 132 12.93 8.42 11.35
N LEU A 133 11.81 8.10 10.71
CA LEU A 133 10.77 7.24 11.27
C LEU A 133 11.31 5.83 11.58
N ALA A 134 12.12 5.27 10.67
CA ALA A 134 12.75 3.98 10.88
C ALA A 134 13.68 3.99 12.11
N LEU A 135 14.49 5.04 12.32
CA LEU A 135 15.31 5.17 13.53
C LEU A 135 14.45 5.32 14.80
N GLN A 136 13.40 6.13 14.73
CA GLN A 136 12.50 6.36 15.85
C GLN A 136 11.82 5.05 16.32
N ASP A 137 11.44 4.20 15.38
CA ASP A 137 10.77 2.93 15.67
C ASP A 137 11.76 1.76 15.93
N GLY A 138 13.06 2.03 15.91
CA GLY A 138 14.10 1.06 16.26
C GLY A 138 14.52 0.14 15.12
N PHE A 139 14.43 0.59 13.88
CA PHE A 139 14.88 -0.10 12.66
C PHE A 139 16.09 0.61 12.03
N PRO A 140 17.25 0.67 12.71
CA PRO A 140 18.38 1.49 12.27
C PRO A 140 19.02 1.00 10.96
N ALA A 141 18.93 -0.29 10.65
CA ALA A 141 19.46 -0.80 9.39
C ALA A 141 18.58 -0.49 8.19
N GLU A 142 17.25 -0.55 8.36
CA GLU A 142 16.31 -0.01 7.38
C GLU A 142 16.61 1.47 7.14
N ALA A 143 16.76 2.27 8.21
CA ALA A 143 17.12 3.67 8.09
C ALA A 143 18.44 3.90 7.35
N LYS A 144 19.49 3.11 7.68
CA LYS A 144 20.80 3.15 7.01
C LYS A 144 20.66 2.87 5.52
N LYS A 145 19.90 1.84 5.14
CA LYS A 145 19.65 1.50 3.74
C LYS A 145 19.00 2.66 3.01
N ILE A 146 17.90 3.20 3.55
CA ILE A 146 17.13 4.26 2.91
C ILE A 146 17.93 5.56 2.80
N VAL A 147 18.59 5.99 3.86
CA VAL A 147 19.40 7.22 3.81
C VAL A 147 20.55 7.08 2.82
N ASN A 148 21.26 5.95 2.80
CA ASN A 148 22.35 5.74 1.83
C ASN A 148 21.84 5.73 0.39
N GLU A 149 20.71 5.08 0.11
CA GLU A 149 20.09 5.11 -1.22
C GLU A 149 19.75 6.54 -1.66
N GLY A 150 19.27 7.38 -0.75
CA GLY A 150 19.01 8.80 -1.02
C GLY A 150 20.29 9.60 -1.37
N PHE A 151 21.43 9.26 -0.76
CA PHE A 151 22.74 9.81 -1.11
C PHE A 151 23.23 9.30 -2.48
N ASP A 152 23.08 8.00 -2.74
CA ASP A 152 23.50 7.38 -4.01
C ASP A 152 22.71 7.95 -5.20
N LYS A 153 21.41 8.23 -4.99
CA LYS A 153 20.54 8.92 -5.95
C LYS A 153 20.81 10.43 -6.05
N LYS A 154 21.75 10.97 -5.28
CA LYS A 154 22.09 12.41 -5.19
C LYS A 154 20.92 13.30 -4.77
N LEU A 155 19.91 12.73 -4.11
CA LEU A 155 18.78 13.46 -3.53
C LEU A 155 19.16 14.06 -2.17
N LEU A 156 20.01 13.35 -1.42
CA LEU A 156 20.53 13.76 -0.12
C LEU A 156 21.99 14.23 -0.21
N GLY A 157 22.48 14.86 0.86
CA GLY A 157 23.87 15.32 0.96
C GLY A 157 24.21 16.63 0.25
N ALA A 158 23.25 17.30 -0.40
CA ALA A 158 23.45 18.57 -1.10
C ALA A 158 22.51 19.69 -0.61
N GLY A 159 22.81 20.93 -1.02
CA GLY A 159 22.00 22.12 -0.72
C GLY A 159 21.99 22.54 0.75
N ALA A 160 21.02 23.38 1.12
CA ALA A 160 20.91 23.93 2.47
C ALA A 160 20.74 22.86 3.57
N ASN A 161 20.24 21.68 3.21
CA ASN A 161 20.01 20.56 4.14
C ASN A 161 21.17 19.55 4.19
N ALA A 162 22.27 19.75 3.45
CA ALA A 162 23.39 18.80 3.39
C ALA A 162 23.93 18.41 4.78
N SER A 163 24.10 19.37 5.67
CA SER A 163 24.57 19.12 7.04
C SER A 163 23.60 18.23 7.84
N ARG A 164 22.28 18.46 7.69
CA ARG A 164 21.24 17.63 8.34
C ARG A 164 21.24 16.21 7.77
N HIS A 165 21.33 16.07 6.44
CA HIS A 165 21.39 14.77 5.76
C HIS A 165 22.60 13.95 6.22
N ASN A 166 23.78 14.57 6.34
CA ASN A 166 24.99 13.88 6.81
C ASN A 166 24.84 13.40 8.26
N ARG A 167 24.31 14.24 9.16
CA ARG A 167 24.05 13.82 10.56
C ARG A 167 23.08 12.65 10.65
N LEU A 168 22.03 12.65 9.82
CA LEU A 168 21.07 11.54 9.77
C LEU A 168 21.76 10.25 9.31
N ARG A 169 22.56 10.32 8.24
CA ARG A 169 23.34 9.19 7.74
C ARG A 169 24.32 8.65 8.79
N ASP A 170 25.05 9.54 9.46
CA ASP A 170 26.02 9.15 10.49
C ASP A 170 25.33 8.50 11.71
N LEU A 171 24.15 9.02 12.11
CA LEU A 171 23.35 8.43 13.17
C LEU A 171 22.86 7.03 12.78
N ALA A 172 22.29 6.87 11.58
CA ALA A 172 21.81 5.59 11.08
C ALA A 172 22.94 4.57 10.97
N ASN A 173 24.10 4.97 10.42
CA ASN A 173 25.28 4.10 10.33
C ASN A 173 25.79 3.66 11.71
N ARG A 174 25.79 4.57 12.69
CA ARG A 174 26.22 4.25 14.06
C ARG A 174 25.28 3.28 14.75
N GLN A 175 23.97 3.49 14.65
CA GLN A 175 22.97 2.63 15.30
C GLN A 175 22.82 1.28 14.59
N ALA A 176 22.99 1.23 13.27
CA ALA A 176 23.01 -0.01 12.50
C ALA A 176 24.32 -0.80 12.67
N GLY A 177 25.28 -0.28 13.44
CA GLY A 177 26.55 -0.95 13.74
C GLY A 177 26.43 -2.11 14.74
N GLU A 178 25.22 -2.46 15.17
CA GLU A 178 24.98 -3.68 15.95
C GLU A 178 25.26 -4.92 15.08
N ASP A 179 26.15 -5.80 15.55
CA ASP A 179 26.40 -7.09 14.91
C ASP A 179 25.14 -7.99 14.99
N LEU A 180 24.83 -8.74 13.94
CA LEU A 180 23.69 -9.68 13.90
C LEU A 180 23.68 -10.67 15.08
N THR A 181 24.85 -10.99 15.64
CA THR A 181 25.04 -11.78 16.86
C THR A 181 24.50 -11.07 18.09
N ALA A 182 24.77 -9.77 18.22
CA ALA A 182 24.25 -8.94 19.31
C ALA A 182 22.73 -8.78 19.20
N LEU A 183 22.21 -8.51 17.99
CA LEU A 183 20.78 -8.48 17.71
C LEU A 183 20.09 -9.81 18.07
N ASN A 184 20.72 -10.94 17.73
CA ASN A 184 20.18 -12.27 18.03
C ASN A 184 20.14 -12.55 19.54
N LYS A 185 21.16 -12.09 20.29
CA LYS A 185 21.17 -12.21 21.75
C LYS A 185 20.08 -11.36 22.39
N LYS A 186 19.93 -10.11 21.92
CA LYS A 186 18.87 -9.18 22.36
C LYS A 186 17.49 -9.80 22.13
N ALA A 187 17.20 -10.22 20.90
CA ALA A 187 15.91 -10.82 20.54
C ALA A 187 15.53 -12.02 21.43
N ARG A 188 16.49 -12.89 21.79
CA ARG A 188 16.21 -14.03 22.67
C ARG A 188 15.85 -13.64 24.11
N ALA A 189 16.35 -12.51 24.58
CA ALA A 189 16.16 -12.04 25.95
C ALA A 189 14.97 -11.09 26.13
N SER A 190 14.36 -10.62 25.04
CA SER A 190 13.33 -9.59 25.09
C SER A 190 11.89 -10.13 25.22
N ASP A 191 10.96 -9.22 25.53
CA ASP A 191 9.53 -9.51 25.50
C ASP A 191 9.01 -9.71 24.06
N ALA A 192 7.79 -10.24 23.93
CA ALA A 192 7.21 -10.58 22.63
C ALA A 192 7.11 -9.38 21.67
N ASN A 193 6.88 -8.16 22.17
CA ASN A 193 6.79 -6.96 21.34
C ASN A 193 8.15 -6.63 20.72
N THR A 194 9.20 -6.64 21.53
CA THR A 194 10.56 -6.41 21.04
C THR A 194 11.00 -7.52 20.09
N GLN A 195 10.63 -8.78 20.35
CA GLN A 195 10.95 -9.90 19.47
C GLN A 195 10.34 -9.75 18.08
N VAL A 196 9.10 -9.25 17.96
CA VAL A 196 8.50 -8.95 16.66
C VAL A 196 9.33 -7.90 15.91
N ASN A 197 9.71 -6.81 16.58
CA ASN A 197 10.50 -5.75 15.95
C ASN A 197 11.90 -6.22 15.56
N ASP A 198 12.63 -6.89 16.45
CA ASP A 198 13.97 -7.43 16.15
C ASP A 198 13.88 -8.49 15.03
N GLY A 199 12.82 -9.31 15.02
CA GLY A 199 12.56 -10.27 13.94
C GLY A 199 12.35 -9.59 12.60
N TYR A 200 11.58 -8.49 12.55
CA TYR A 200 11.42 -7.69 11.34
C TYR A 200 12.73 -7.01 10.93
N ASP A 201 13.53 -6.54 11.88
CA ASP A 201 14.87 -5.98 11.61
C ASP A 201 15.79 -7.01 10.94
N PHE A 202 15.80 -8.27 11.41
CA PHE A 202 16.48 -9.38 10.71
C PHE A 202 16.01 -9.54 9.26
N VAL A 203 14.70 -9.44 8.99
CA VAL A 203 14.16 -9.50 7.62
C VAL A 203 14.70 -8.37 6.76
N THR A 204 14.72 -7.14 7.28
CA THR A 204 15.25 -5.99 6.53
C THR A 204 16.77 -6.05 6.32
N HIS A 205 17.50 -6.77 7.18
CA HIS A 205 18.92 -7.08 7.03
C HIS A 205 19.23 -8.22 6.05
N GLY A 206 18.21 -8.92 5.53
CA GLY A 206 18.38 -10.05 4.60
C GLY A 206 18.36 -11.43 5.26
N GLU A 207 18.31 -11.52 6.59
CA GLU A 207 18.13 -12.76 7.34
C GLU A 207 16.64 -13.16 7.40
N VAL A 208 16.02 -13.25 6.22
CA VAL A 208 14.56 -13.27 6.04
C VAL A 208 13.89 -14.44 6.78
N GLU A 209 14.36 -15.67 6.57
CA GLU A 209 13.76 -16.86 7.21
C GLU A 209 13.89 -16.83 8.74
N LYS A 210 15.05 -16.41 9.23
CA LYS A 210 15.33 -16.30 10.66
C LYS A 210 14.43 -15.24 11.30
N GLY A 211 14.33 -14.07 10.68
CA GLY A 211 13.49 -12.98 11.15
C GLY A 211 12.01 -13.38 11.22
N ILE A 212 11.49 -13.99 10.14
CA ILE A 212 10.11 -14.52 10.12
C ILE A 212 9.89 -15.54 11.24
N ASN A 213 10.82 -16.47 11.47
CA ASN A 213 10.70 -17.47 12.54
C ASN A 213 10.62 -16.82 13.94
N ILE A 214 11.41 -15.77 14.18
CA ILE A 214 11.37 -15.01 15.44
C ILE A 214 9.99 -14.33 15.59
N MET A 215 9.50 -13.68 14.53
CA MET A 215 8.20 -13.01 14.54
C MET A 215 7.05 -13.99 14.78
N GLU A 216 7.00 -15.11 14.05
CA GLU A 216 5.99 -16.16 14.20
C GLU A 216 5.93 -16.67 15.65
N LYS A 217 7.09 -16.98 16.26
CA LYS A 217 7.18 -17.43 17.66
C LYS A 217 6.74 -16.37 18.65
N ALA A 218 7.13 -15.12 18.44
CA ALA A 218 6.76 -14.01 19.31
C ALA A 218 5.25 -13.75 19.29
N ILE A 219 4.64 -13.78 18.09
CA ILE A 219 3.19 -13.66 17.92
C ILE A 219 2.45 -14.83 18.57
N ALA A 220 2.92 -16.06 18.36
CA ALA A 220 2.32 -17.25 18.96
C ALA A 220 2.39 -17.25 20.50
N LYS A 221 3.43 -16.65 21.08
CA LYS A 221 3.56 -16.48 22.54
C LYS A 221 2.50 -15.55 23.14
N GLY A 222 1.95 -14.62 22.35
CA GLY A 222 0.96 -13.64 22.81
C GLY A 222 1.56 -12.56 23.72
N GLY A 223 0.68 -11.78 24.39
CA GLY A 223 1.11 -10.66 25.25
C GLY A 223 1.58 -9.42 24.47
N LEU A 224 1.25 -9.35 23.18
CA LEU A 224 1.54 -8.19 22.34
C LEU A 224 0.62 -7.04 22.70
N LYS A 225 1.19 -5.84 22.84
CA LYS A 225 0.45 -4.58 23.02
C LYS A 225 -0.37 -4.24 21.78
N ARG A 226 0.09 -4.66 20.60
CA ARG A 226 -0.51 -4.39 19.29
C ARG A 226 -0.37 -5.62 18.37
N PRO A 227 -1.19 -6.66 18.59
CA PRO A 227 -1.11 -7.88 17.79
C PRO A 227 -1.40 -7.64 16.31
N GLU A 228 -2.23 -6.66 15.97
CA GLU A 228 -2.57 -6.32 14.58
C GLU A 228 -1.36 -5.71 13.85
N ASP A 229 -0.66 -4.76 14.48
CA ASP A 229 0.58 -4.18 13.93
C ASP A 229 1.66 -5.27 13.74
N ALA A 230 1.79 -6.20 14.69
CA ALA A 230 2.72 -7.32 14.56
C ALA A 230 2.39 -8.26 13.39
N ASN A 231 1.10 -8.57 13.19
CA ASN A 231 0.66 -9.37 12.04
C ASN A 231 0.79 -8.62 10.71
N LEU A 232 0.64 -7.29 10.72
CA LEU A 232 0.90 -6.44 9.55
C LEU A 232 2.36 -6.58 9.13
N HIS A 233 3.29 -6.39 10.06
CA HIS A 233 4.72 -6.55 9.81
C HIS A 233 5.08 -7.97 9.36
N LEU A 234 4.47 -9.01 9.94
CA LEU A 234 4.67 -10.39 9.50
C LEU A 234 4.19 -10.61 8.06
N GLY A 235 3.04 -10.02 7.69
CA GLY A 235 2.53 -10.04 6.32
C GLY A 235 3.49 -9.37 5.32
N MET A 236 4.05 -8.21 5.68
CA MET A 236 5.08 -7.54 4.88
C MET A 236 6.36 -8.37 4.76
N ALA A 237 6.80 -9.01 5.84
CA ALA A 237 7.96 -9.89 5.83
C ALA A 237 7.77 -11.10 4.90
N TYR A 238 6.58 -11.72 4.90
CA TYR A 238 6.26 -12.78 3.95
C TYR A 238 6.25 -12.28 2.50
N LEU A 239 5.76 -11.07 2.22
CA LEU A 239 5.85 -10.47 0.88
C LEU A 239 7.30 -10.29 0.44
N GLN A 240 8.16 -9.78 1.32
CA GLN A 240 9.59 -9.62 1.05
C GLN A 240 10.28 -10.99 0.81
N ALA A 241 9.82 -12.05 1.48
CA ALA A 241 10.27 -13.42 1.26
C ALA A 241 9.69 -14.07 -0.01
N GLY A 242 8.82 -13.39 -0.75
CA GLY A 242 8.09 -13.95 -1.90
C GLY A 242 7.00 -14.96 -1.52
N ASN A 243 6.71 -15.16 -0.23
CA ASN A 243 5.68 -16.09 0.24
C ASN A 243 4.29 -15.45 0.21
N LYS A 244 3.76 -15.27 -1.00
CA LYS A 244 2.45 -14.63 -1.21
C LYS A 244 1.30 -15.32 -0.48
N ALA A 245 1.31 -16.64 -0.38
CA ALA A 245 0.25 -17.39 0.30
C ALA A 245 0.19 -17.06 1.80
N LYS A 246 1.33 -17.11 2.50
CA LYS A 246 1.38 -16.74 3.92
C LYS A 246 1.14 -15.25 4.14
N ALA A 247 1.63 -14.40 3.24
CA ALA A 247 1.32 -12.97 3.29
C ALA A 247 -0.18 -12.69 3.19
N ALA A 248 -0.87 -13.32 2.24
CA ALA A 248 -2.31 -13.18 2.07
C ALA A 248 -3.06 -13.69 3.31
N GLN A 249 -2.63 -14.82 3.87
CA GLN A 249 -3.21 -15.35 5.10
C GLN A 249 -3.08 -14.35 6.26
N ALA A 250 -1.89 -13.80 6.50
CA ALA A 250 -1.66 -12.84 7.58
C ALA A 250 -2.44 -11.54 7.37
N LEU A 251 -2.34 -10.92 6.20
CA LEU A 251 -2.94 -9.61 5.91
C LEU A 251 -4.47 -9.66 5.85
N LYS A 252 -5.07 -10.77 5.37
CA LYS A 252 -6.55 -10.92 5.34
C LYS A 252 -7.18 -10.86 6.72
N THR A 253 -6.49 -11.33 7.75
CA THR A 253 -7.01 -11.26 9.14
C THR A 253 -7.18 -9.82 9.64
N LEU A 254 -6.50 -8.87 9.00
CA LEU A 254 -6.42 -7.48 9.44
C LEU A 254 -7.44 -6.57 8.75
N LEU A 255 -8.17 -7.04 7.72
CA LEU A 255 -9.01 -6.16 6.90
C LEU A 255 -10.07 -5.38 7.68
N ASN A 256 -10.47 -5.88 8.85
CA ASN A 256 -11.44 -5.23 9.75
C ASN A 256 -10.79 -4.53 10.95
N SER A 257 -9.45 -4.48 11.02
CA SER A 257 -8.72 -3.84 12.11
C SER A 257 -8.85 -2.32 12.06
N ALA A 258 -9.02 -1.73 13.25
CA ALA A 258 -9.23 -0.30 13.43
C ALA A 258 -7.93 0.52 13.22
N ASN A 259 -8.06 1.84 13.38
CA ASN A 259 -6.94 2.79 13.42
C ASN A 259 -6.07 2.85 12.14
N GLY A 260 -6.62 2.41 11.01
CA GLY A 260 -5.93 2.36 9.73
C GLY A 260 -5.20 1.05 9.43
N VAL A 261 -5.11 0.10 10.37
CA VAL A 261 -4.35 -1.14 10.16
C VAL A 261 -4.93 -1.97 9.01
N GLY A 262 -6.26 -2.11 8.96
CA GLY A 262 -6.92 -2.85 7.87
C GLY A 262 -6.78 -2.16 6.51
N ASP A 263 -6.79 -0.82 6.50
CA ASP A 263 -6.57 -0.05 5.27
C ASP A 263 -5.13 -0.23 4.75
N VAL A 264 -4.13 -0.18 5.62
CA VAL A 264 -2.72 -0.41 5.27
C VAL A 264 -2.50 -1.86 4.82
N ALA A 265 -3.07 -2.85 5.52
CA ALA A 265 -3.01 -4.24 5.12
C ALA A 265 -3.58 -4.45 3.70
N LYS A 266 -4.69 -3.79 3.37
CA LYS A 266 -5.29 -3.83 2.04
C LYS A 266 -4.35 -3.25 0.97
N LEU A 267 -3.68 -2.14 1.25
CA LEU A 267 -2.68 -1.57 0.32
C LEU A 267 -1.51 -2.52 0.06
N TRP A 268 -1.01 -3.21 1.09
CA TRP A 268 0.03 -4.23 0.93
C TRP A 268 -0.46 -5.46 0.17
N MET A 269 -1.71 -5.86 0.37
CA MET A 269 -2.32 -6.91 -0.46
C MET A 269 -2.37 -6.53 -1.93
N LEU A 270 -2.77 -5.29 -2.25
CA LEU A 270 -2.75 -4.79 -3.62
C LEU A 270 -1.33 -4.76 -4.19
N GLN A 271 -0.35 -4.30 -3.42
CA GLN A 271 1.05 -4.19 -3.85
C GLN A 271 1.64 -5.57 -4.15
N GLY A 272 1.31 -6.56 -3.31
CA GLY A 272 1.75 -7.95 -3.49
C GLY A 272 0.98 -8.73 -4.56
N GLY A 273 -0.12 -8.19 -5.10
CA GLY A 273 -1.05 -8.92 -5.96
C GLY A 273 -1.69 -10.10 -5.23
N LEU A 274 -2.12 -9.88 -3.98
CA LEU A 274 -2.74 -10.87 -3.12
C LEU A 274 -4.26 -10.81 -3.25
N GLU A 275 -4.85 -11.86 -3.79
CA GLU A 275 -6.31 -12.05 -3.87
C GLU A 275 -6.84 -12.83 -2.67
#